data_AF-A0A0Q4Z8V3-F1
#
_entry.id   AF-A0A0Q4Z8V3-F1
#
_cell.length_a   1.000
_cell.length_b   1.000
_cell.length_c   1.000
_cell.angle_alpha   90.00
_cell.angle_beta   90.00
_cell.angle_gamma   90.00
#
_symmetry.space_group_name_H-M   'P 1'
#
loop_
_entity.id
_entity.type
_entity.pdbx_description
1 polymer ?
#
loop_
_entity_poly.entity_id
_entity_poly.type
_entity_poly.pdbx_seq_one_letter_code
_entity_poly.pdbx_strand_id
1 'polypeptide(L)'
;MRDLPPDLAAHLAGGATTLCHCWALTRRDGARLGFTDHDRDLSFGGLTYAARSGLEAAEASAELGFAIGGGEVAGALSAAGLTDADIAGGLYDAASVETWLVDWSRPETRLLLEIGTVGEVRRAGSAFVAELRGLMDQLDAERGRTYRATCGADLGDARCRVDRADPRFATTGTVLAVPEPGRLDVSLAGTFAPGWFAGGRLAWTGEGQAGQEAEIRDQAGATGTIRLDLWQAPPRPVAPGDRFRLTAGCDKRLATCREKFANVPNFQGFPHLPGNDFVLRPVPGSGPGLDGGSLFR
;
A
#
# COMPACT_ATOMS: atom_id res chain seq x y z
N MET A 1 -24.51 7.81 21.53
CA MET A 1 -24.78 6.64 22.40
C MET A 1 -24.98 5.45 21.46
N ARG A 2 -24.32 4.32 21.71
CA ARG A 2 -24.43 3.13 20.83
C ARG A 2 -25.67 2.34 21.19
N ASP A 3 -26.41 1.86 20.19
CA ASP A 3 -27.53 0.94 20.41
C ASP A 3 -27.01 -0.45 20.76
N LEU A 4 -27.36 -0.93 21.95
CA LEU A 4 -26.95 -2.25 22.42
C LEU A 4 -27.98 -3.30 22.00
N PRO A 5 -27.57 -4.44 21.42
CA PRO A 5 -28.44 -5.59 21.21
C PRO A 5 -29.12 -5.98 22.54
N PRO A 6 -30.42 -6.33 22.54
CA PRO A 6 -31.17 -6.61 23.78
C PRO A 6 -30.50 -7.65 24.68
N ASP A 7 -29.99 -8.73 24.08
CA ASP A 7 -29.32 -9.81 24.80
C ASP A 7 -28.00 -9.35 25.46
N LEU A 8 -27.25 -8.48 24.80
CA LEU A 8 -26.02 -7.91 25.35
C LEU A 8 -26.32 -6.90 26.46
N ALA A 9 -27.36 -6.08 26.29
CA ALA A 9 -27.81 -5.14 27.32
C ALA A 9 -28.27 -5.87 28.58
N ALA A 10 -29.04 -6.95 28.42
CA ALA A 10 -29.47 -7.80 29.52
C ALA A 10 -28.28 -8.47 30.23
N HIS A 11 -27.30 -8.96 29.47
CA HIS A 11 -26.08 -9.56 30.02
C HIS A 11 -25.26 -8.57 30.84
N LEU A 12 -25.03 -7.36 30.30
CA LEU A 12 -24.30 -6.29 30.98
C LEU A 12 -24.97 -5.86 32.29
N ALA A 13 -26.30 -5.98 32.40
CA ALA A 13 -27.03 -5.68 33.63
C ALA A 13 -26.91 -6.77 34.72
N GLY A 14 -26.42 -7.98 34.38
CA GLY A 14 -26.39 -9.15 35.25
C GLY A 14 -25.30 -9.16 36.34
N GLY A 15 -24.42 -8.15 36.40
CA GLY A 15 -23.41 -7.96 37.47
C GLY A 15 -22.15 -8.83 37.36
N ALA A 16 -22.21 -9.99 36.69
CA ALA A 16 -21.05 -10.76 36.27
C ALA A 16 -21.03 -10.85 34.74
N THR A 17 -19.88 -10.56 34.12
CA THR A 17 -19.74 -10.56 32.66
C THR A 17 -18.79 -11.65 32.20
N THR A 18 -19.06 -12.17 31.01
CA THR A 18 -18.27 -13.16 30.27
C THR A 18 -17.78 -12.54 28.96
N LEU A 19 -17.40 -11.27 29.01
CA LEU A 19 -17.05 -10.50 27.83
C LEU A 19 -15.55 -10.57 27.56
N CYS A 20 -15.21 -10.63 26.29
CA CYS A 20 -13.87 -10.59 25.74
C CYS A 20 -13.87 -9.70 24.50
N HIS A 21 -12.69 -9.27 24.07
CA HIS A 21 -12.50 -8.62 22.79
C HIS A 21 -12.08 -9.63 21.72
N CYS A 22 -12.54 -9.36 20.50
CA CYS A 22 -12.14 -10.07 19.31
C CYS A 22 -11.80 -9.07 18.20
N TRP A 23 -10.64 -9.22 17.58
CA TRP A 23 -10.20 -8.38 16.47
C TRP A 23 -10.17 -9.18 15.18
N ALA A 24 -10.85 -8.68 14.14
CA ALA A 24 -10.76 -9.23 12.80
C ALA A 24 -9.94 -8.29 11.92
N LEU A 25 -8.74 -8.71 11.54
CA LEU A 25 -7.90 -8.00 10.58
C LEU A 25 -8.15 -8.55 9.18
N THR A 26 -8.37 -7.65 8.23
CA THR A 26 -8.55 -7.98 6.80
C THR A 26 -7.52 -7.23 5.97
N ARG A 27 -6.64 -7.98 5.30
CA ARG A 27 -5.63 -7.46 4.37
C ARG A 27 -6.27 -7.05 3.04
N ARG A 28 -5.57 -6.23 2.25
CA ARG A 28 -6.02 -5.79 0.92
C ARG A 28 -6.19 -6.93 -0.08
N ASP A 29 -5.47 -8.03 0.11
CA ASP A 29 -5.57 -9.25 -0.71
C ASP A 29 -6.69 -10.19 -0.25
N GLY A 30 -7.47 -9.79 0.77
CA GLY A 30 -8.60 -10.55 1.29
C GLY A 30 -8.25 -11.59 2.34
N ALA A 31 -6.98 -11.79 2.67
CA ALA A 31 -6.59 -12.64 3.79
C ALA A 31 -7.11 -12.05 5.11
N ARG A 32 -7.71 -12.91 5.94
CA ARG A 32 -8.33 -12.53 7.23
C ARG A 32 -7.61 -13.24 8.38
N LEU A 33 -7.35 -12.49 9.44
CA LEU A 33 -6.76 -12.99 10.68
C LEU A 33 -7.66 -12.59 11.84
N GLY A 34 -7.94 -13.53 12.74
CA GLY A 34 -8.76 -13.30 13.93
C GLY A 34 -7.94 -13.45 15.19
N PHE A 35 -8.16 -12.57 16.15
CA PHE A 35 -7.43 -12.55 17.43
C PHE A 35 -8.39 -12.31 18.59
N THR A 36 -8.12 -12.86 19.76
CA THR A 36 -8.92 -12.62 20.97
C THR A 36 -8.06 -12.48 22.23
N ASP A 37 -8.52 -11.66 23.19
CA ASP A 37 -7.96 -11.58 24.54
C ASP A 37 -8.50 -12.68 25.47
N HIS A 38 -9.41 -13.53 24.99
CA HIS A 38 -9.83 -14.75 25.68
C HIS A 38 -8.71 -15.81 25.67
N ASP A 39 -8.76 -16.73 26.62
CA ASP A 39 -7.73 -17.77 26.80
C ASP A 39 -7.94 -18.99 25.88
N ARG A 40 -9.03 -19.01 25.12
CA ARG A 40 -9.41 -20.06 24.15
C ARG A 40 -9.87 -19.46 22.83
N ASP A 41 -9.64 -20.21 21.76
CA ASP A 41 -10.08 -19.82 20.43
C ASP A 41 -11.61 -19.67 20.37
N LEU A 42 -12.06 -18.60 19.75
CA LEU A 42 -13.47 -18.33 19.47
C LEU A 42 -13.71 -18.41 17.96
N SER A 43 -14.93 -18.71 17.54
CA SER A 43 -15.26 -18.78 16.11
C SER A 43 -16.63 -18.20 15.83
N PHE A 44 -16.68 -17.21 14.95
CA PHE A 44 -17.92 -16.60 14.48
C PHE A 44 -17.67 -15.86 13.15
N GLY A 45 -18.73 -15.61 12.37
CA GLY A 45 -18.60 -14.87 11.10
C GLY A 45 -17.67 -15.54 10.07
N GLY A 46 -17.53 -16.88 10.13
CA GLY A 46 -16.63 -17.65 9.28
C GLY A 46 -15.14 -17.44 9.55
N LEU A 47 -14.77 -16.84 10.70
CA LEU A 47 -13.39 -16.59 11.10
C LEU A 47 -13.15 -17.22 12.48
N THR A 48 -11.98 -17.84 12.63
CA THR A 48 -11.47 -18.27 13.93
C THR A 48 -10.61 -17.15 14.51
N TYR A 49 -10.92 -16.76 15.73
CA TYR A 49 -10.20 -15.79 16.53
C TYR A 49 -9.28 -16.57 17.45
N ALA A 50 -7.98 -16.58 17.12
CA ALA A 50 -6.98 -17.35 17.83
C ALA A 50 -6.66 -16.69 19.18
N ALA A 51 -6.66 -17.48 20.24
CA ALA A 51 -6.20 -17.05 21.56
C ALA A 51 -4.66 -16.98 21.62
N ARG A 52 -4.14 -16.24 22.60
CA ARG A 52 -2.70 -16.15 22.90
C ARG A 52 -1.84 -15.64 21.74
N SER A 53 -2.43 -14.84 20.84
CA SER A 53 -1.76 -14.25 19.68
C SER A 53 -1.06 -12.91 19.95
N GLY A 54 -0.90 -12.53 21.23
CA GLY A 54 -0.14 -11.34 21.65
C GLY A 54 -0.86 -9.99 21.51
N LEU A 55 -2.12 -9.96 21.07
CA LEU A 55 -2.91 -8.73 21.06
C LEU A 55 -3.45 -8.43 22.46
N GLU A 56 -2.75 -7.56 23.17
CA GLU A 56 -3.29 -6.82 24.31
C GLU A 56 -3.80 -5.48 23.78
N ALA A 57 -5.00 -5.05 24.17
CA ALA A 57 -5.48 -3.73 23.82
C ALA A 57 -4.89 -2.70 24.80
N ALA A 58 -4.22 -1.67 24.28
CA ALA A 58 -4.01 -0.44 25.02
C ALA A 58 -5.25 0.45 24.96
N GLU A 59 -5.28 1.45 25.85
CA GLU A 59 -6.39 2.37 26.05
C GLU A 59 -6.82 3.04 24.74
N ALA A 60 -8.07 2.79 24.32
CA ALA A 60 -8.69 3.45 23.18
C ALA A 60 -9.41 4.71 23.66
N SER A 61 -8.99 5.89 23.20
CA SER A 61 -9.70 7.15 23.43
C SER A 61 -10.69 7.42 22.29
N ALA A 62 -11.93 7.78 22.66
CA ALA A 62 -12.96 8.19 21.71
C ALA A 62 -13.38 9.64 22.02
N GLU A 63 -13.13 10.55 21.10
CA GLU A 63 -13.53 11.96 21.21
C GLU A 63 -14.70 12.29 20.27
N LEU A 64 -15.60 13.17 20.71
CA LEU A 64 -16.70 13.69 19.89
C LEU A 64 -16.19 14.85 19.02
N GLY A 65 -16.15 14.68 17.70
CA GLY A 65 -15.78 15.74 16.75
C GLY A 65 -15.05 15.21 15.50
N PHE A 66 -14.46 16.13 14.73
CA PHE A 66 -13.53 15.81 13.62
C PHE A 66 -12.08 15.60 14.11
N ALA A 67 -11.85 15.64 15.43
CA ALA A 67 -10.56 15.26 15.97
C ALA A 67 -10.26 13.82 15.56
N ILE A 68 -9.02 13.56 15.16
CA ILE A 68 -8.55 12.21 14.84
C ILE A 68 -8.60 11.43 16.15
N GLY A 69 -9.74 10.77 16.40
CA GLY A 69 -9.83 9.70 17.39
C GLY A 69 -8.96 8.56 16.88
N GLY A 70 -7.67 8.65 17.19
CA GLY A 70 -6.71 7.59 17.00
C GLY A 70 -6.65 6.79 18.29
N GLY A 71 -7.28 5.63 18.30
CA GLY A 71 -6.97 4.63 19.32
C GLY A 71 -5.56 4.12 19.05
N GLU A 72 -4.60 4.45 19.91
CA GLU A 72 -3.30 3.77 19.89
C GLU A 72 -3.53 2.33 20.36
N VAL A 73 -3.63 1.38 19.42
CA VAL A 73 -3.59 -0.04 19.78
C VAL A 73 -2.15 -0.45 19.97
N ALA A 74 -1.66 -0.35 21.21
CA ALA A 74 -0.43 -1.03 21.60
C ALA A 74 -0.72 -2.52 21.80
N GLY A 75 -0.70 -3.27 20.71
CA GLY A 75 -0.75 -4.73 20.74
C GLY A 75 0.56 -5.32 20.29
N ALA A 76 1.20 -6.12 21.13
CA ALA A 76 2.42 -6.86 20.78
C ALA A 76 2.09 -8.00 19.81
N LEU A 77 2.03 -7.70 18.51
CA LEU A 77 1.72 -8.68 17.47
C LEU A 77 2.83 -9.74 17.38
N SER A 78 2.74 -10.79 18.21
CA SER A 78 3.47 -12.05 18.07
C SER A 78 2.47 -13.16 17.79
N ALA A 79 1.65 -12.94 16.76
CA ALA A 79 0.64 -13.89 16.36
C ALA A 79 1.17 -14.87 15.32
N ALA A 80 0.73 -16.13 15.39
CA ALA A 80 0.82 -17.04 14.26
C ALA A 80 0.16 -16.37 13.03
N GLY A 81 0.97 -16.09 12.00
CA GLY A 81 0.50 -15.48 10.75
C GLY A 81 0.84 -14.00 10.53
N LEU A 82 1.51 -13.33 11.48
CA LEU A 82 2.10 -12.00 11.29
C LEU A 82 3.63 -12.14 11.31
N THR A 83 4.27 -12.18 10.14
CA THR A 83 5.74 -12.30 10.07
C THR A 83 6.42 -10.96 9.84
N ASP A 84 7.65 -10.77 10.35
CA ASP A 84 8.48 -9.58 10.09
C ASP A 84 8.55 -9.24 8.61
N ALA A 85 8.68 -10.27 7.77
CA ALA A 85 8.79 -10.10 6.34
C ALA A 85 7.48 -9.66 5.67
N ASP A 86 6.33 -10.00 6.26
CA ASP A 86 5.02 -9.56 5.79
C ASP A 86 4.74 -8.10 6.17
N ILE A 87 5.11 -7.72 7.39
CA ILE A 87 5.03 -6.34 7.87
C ILE A 87 5.97 -5.45 7.07
N ALA A 88 7.24 -5.84 6.93
CA ALA A 88 8.22 -5.10 6.13
C ALA A 88 7.85 -5.06 4.64
N GLY A 89 7.10 -6.05 4.16
CA GLY A 89 6.55 -6.08 2.81
C GLY A 89 5.26 -5.28 2.61
N GLY A 90 4.80 -4.56 3.63
CA GLY A 90 3.61 -3.70 3.55
C GLY A 90 2.29 -4.46 3.39
N LEU A 91 2.25 -5.77 3.67
CA LEU A 91 1.05 -6.59 3.48
C LEU A 91 -0.11 -6.20 4.42
N TYR A 92 0.21 -5.53 5.53
CA TYR A 92 -0.76 -5.03 6.51
C TYR A 92 -1.04 -3.52 6.35
N ASP A 93 -0.43 -2.84 5.38
CA ASP A 93 -0.60 -1.40 5.19
C ASP A 93 -2.07 -1.05 4.87
N ALA A 94 -2.70 -0.24 5.72
CA ALA A 94 -4.13 0.07 5.68
C ALA A 94 -5.03 -1.18 5.68
N ALA A 95 -4.59 -2.28 6.30
CA ALA A 95 -5.48 -3.40 6.58
C ALA A 95 -6.63 -2.92 7.48
N SER A 96 -7.84 -3.39 7.22
CA SER A 96 -9.01 -3.04 8.04
C SER A 96 -9.01 -3.89 9.30
N VAL A 97 -9.34 -3.28 10.44
CA VAL A 97 -9.48 -3.97 11.73
C VAL A 97 -10.87 -3.69 12.29
N GLU A 98 -11.63 -4.74 12.51
CA GLU A 98 -12.89 -4.70 13.24
C GLU A 98 -12.66 -5.10 14.69
N THR A 99 -13.04 -4.25 15.64
CA THR A 99 -12.98 -4.54 17.08
C THR A 99 -14.36 -4.93 17.58
N TRP A 100 -14.48 -6.14 18.12
CA TRP A 100 -15.73 -6.72 18.61
C TRP A 100 -15.68 -6.89 20.13
N LEU A 101 -16.80 -6.63 20.79
CA LEU A 101 -17.08 -7.09 22.15
C LEU A 101 -17.94 -8.34 22.07
N VAL A 102 -17.49 -9.44 22.66
CA VAL A 102 -18.09 -10.77 22.48
C VAL A 102 -18.30 -11.43 23.83
N ASP A 103 -19.47 -12.02 24.06
CA ASP A 103 -19.67 -12.99 25.14
C ASP A 103 -18.99 -14.31 24.76
N TRP A 104 -17.88 -14.66 25.42
CA TRP A 104 -17.13 -15.89 25.10
C TRP A 104 -17.94 -17.16 25.38
N SER A 105 -18.96 -17.08 26.24
CA SER A 105 -19.85 -18.22 26.52
C SER A 105 -20.91 -18.42 25.43
N ARG A 106 -21.22 -17.35 24.67
CA ARG A 106 -22.23 -17.29 23.61
C ARG A 106 -21.80 -16.29 22.52
N PRO A 107 -20.88 -16.64 21.61
CA PRO A 107 -20.28 -15.70 20.63
C PRO A 107 -21.27 -15.04 19.65
N GLU A 108 -22.50 -15.54 19.55
CA GLU A 108 -23.62 -14.88 18.87
C GLU A 108 -24.03 -13.56 19.55
N THR A 109 -23.83 -13.45 20.87
CA THR A 109 -24.06 -12.22 21.64
C THR A 109 -22.80 -11.36 21.55
N ARG A 110 -22.76 -10.49 20.54
CA ARG A 110 -21.62 -9.61 20.25
C ARG A 110 -22.04 -8.26 19.73
N LEU A 111 -21.13 -7.30 19.85
CA LEU A 111 -21.29 -5.94 19.35
C LEU A 111 -20.02 -5.50 18.63
N LEU A 112 -20.17 -4.95 17.43
CA LEU A 112 -19.08 -4.28 16.74
C LEU A 112 -18.83 -2.92 17.42
N LEU A 113 -17.65 -2.75 18.00
CA LEU A 113 -17.24 -1.51 18.66
C LEU A 113 -16.62 -0.55 17.65
N GLU A 114 -15.76 -1.01 16.75
CA GLU A 114 -15.05 -0.07 15.88
C GLU A 114 -14.61 -0.74 14.59
N ILE A 115 -14.52 0.06 13.54
CA ILE A 115 -13.81 -0.28 12.31
C ILE A 115 -12.72 0.77 12.14
N GLY A 116 -11.47 0.33 12.18
CA GLY A 116 -10.30 1.15 11.92
C GLY A 116 -9.47 0.59 10.77
N THR A 117 -8.38 1.30 10.45
CA THR A 117 -7.36 0.84 9.54
C THR A 117 -5.99 0.89 10.20
N VAL A 118 -5.13 -0.09 9.89
CA VAL A 118 -3.74 -0.11 10.34
C VAL A 118 -2.99 1.08 9.73
N GLY A 119 -2.49 1.95 10.60
CA GLY A 119 -1.62 3.08 10.30
C GLY A 119 -0.15 2.70 10.39
N GLU A 120 0.63 3.46 11.17
CA GLU A 120 2.04 3.17 11.36
C GLU A 120 2.25 1.88 12.18
N VAL A 121 3.15 1.01 11.71
CA VAL A 121 3.61 -0.17 12.45
C VAL A 121 5.04 0.06 12.90
N ARG A 122 5.26 0.11 14.22
CA ARG A 122 6.57 0.30 14.85
C ARG A 122 7.06 -0.98 15.49
N ARG A 123 8.37 -1.19 15.49
CA ARG A 123 9.00 -2.29 16.22
C ARG A 123 9.31 -1.88 17.65
N ALA A 124 8.88 -2.68 18.61
CA ALA A 124 9.17 -2.54 20.04
C ALA A 124 9.82 -3.84 20.56
N GLY A 125 11.14 -3.95 20.41
CA GLY A 125 11.89 -5.16 20.79
C GLY A 125 11.53 -6.38 19.93
N SER A 126 10.94 -7.41 20.55
CA SER A 126 10.43 -8.62 19.88
C SER A 126 8.95 -8.51 19.48
N ALA A 127 8.33 -7.36 19.71
CA ALA A 127 6.94 -7.08 19.39
C ALA A 127 6.82 -5.98 18.34
N PHE A 128 5.65 -5.90 17.71
CA PHE A 128 5.24 -4.75 16.91
C PHE A 128 4.14 -4.00 17.63
N VAL A 129 3.98 -2.72 17.32
CA VAL A 129 2.88 -1.86 17.75
C VAL A 129 2.28 -1.26 16.49
N ALA A 130 0.98 -1.43 16.29
CA ALA A 130 0.27 -0.95 15.12
C ALA A 130 -0.74 0.12 15.55
N GLU A 131 -0.56 1.33 15.03
CA GLU A 131 -1.56 2.39 15.18
C GLU A 131 -2.87 1.99 14.50
N LEU A 132 -4.02 2.18 15.14
CA LEU A 132 -5.32 2.08 14.48
C LEU A 132 -5.88 3.49 14.25
N ARG A 133 -6.15 3.77 12.98
CA ARG A 133 -6.75 5.03 12.56
C ARG A 133 -8.24 4.82 12.35
N GLY A 134 -9.05 5.61 13.05
CA GLY A 134 -10.49 5.62 12.87
C GLY A 134 -10.90 6.15 11.49
N LEU A 135 -12.18 6.00 11.15
CA LEU A 135 -12.74 6.38 9.84
C LEU A 135 -12.51 7.87 9.46
N MET A 136 -12.34 8.74 10.46
CA MET A 136 -12.14 10.18 10.26
C MET A 136 -10.79 10.54 9.64
N ASP A 137 -9.76 9.69 9.78
CA ASP A 137 -8.44 9.86 9.15
C ASP A 137 -8.56 10.04 7.62
N GLN A 138 -9.52 9.34 7.00
CA GLN A 138 -9.75 9.44 5.56
C GLN A 138 -10.26 10.82 5.11
N LEU A 139 -10.91 11.57 6.00
CA LEU A 139 -11.46 12.90 5.72
C LEU A 139 -10.40 14.01 5.85
N ASP A 140 -9.34 13.77 6.63
CA ASP A 140 -8.23 14.72 6.80
C ASP A 140 -7.19 14.60 5.66
N ALA A 141 -7.26 13.53 4.87
CA ALA A 141 -6.36 13.35 3.74
C ALA A 141 -6.51 14.48 2.70
N GLU A 142 -5.42 15.18 2.38
CA GLU A 142 -5.40 16.16 1.30
C GLU A 142 -5.76 15.50 -0.04
N ARG A 143 -6.94 15.82 -0.56
CA ARG A 143 -7.42 15.35 -1.87
C ARG A 143 -7.40 16.49 -2.87
N GLY A 144 -6.81 16.25 -4.03
CA GLY A 144 -6.82 17.23 -5.11
C GLY A 144 -5.80 16.94 -6.20
N ARG A 145 -5.76 17.80 -7.21
CA ARG A 145 -4.73 17.79 -8.24
C ARG A 145 -3.86 19.03 -8.09
N THR A 146 -2.56 18.83 -8.11
CA THR A 146 -1.59 19.91 -8.29
C THR A 146 -1.37 20.16 -9.78
N TYR A 147 -1.39 21.43 -10.20
CA TYR A 147 -0.99 21.81 -11.55
C TYR A 147 0.54 21.74 -11.66
N ARG A 148 1.04 20.68 -12.29
CA ARG A 148 2.48 20.45 -12.50
C ARG A 148 2.77 19.98 -13.92
N ALA A 149 3.99 20.19 -14.41
CA ALA A 149 4.39 19.79 -15.75
C ALA A 149 4.36 18.26 -15.96
N THR A 150 4.64 17.50 -14.91
CA THR A 150 4.63 16.04 -14.93
C THR A 150 3.22 15.46 -14.82
N CYS A 151 3.04 14.25 -15.33
CA CYS A 151 1.78 13.52 -15.25
C CYS A 151 1.36 13.29 -13.79
N GLY A 152 0.08 13.54 -13.50
CA GLY A 152 -0.56 13.21 -12.22
C GLY A 152 -1.10 11.78 -12.11
N ALA A 153 -1.04 10.99 -13.19
CA ALA A 153 -1.60 9.64 -13.25
C ALA A 153 -0.56 8.56 -13.00
N ASP A 154 -1.00 7.46 -12.39
CA ASP A 154 -0.24 6.23 -12.33
C ASP A 154 -0.40 5.43 -13.61
N LEU A 155 0.68 4.75 -14.02
CA LEU A 155 0.67 4.00 -15.26
C LEU A 155 -0.42 2.93 -15.17
N GLY A 156 -1.37 2.98 -16.11
CA GLY A 156 -2.51 2.06 -16.15
C GLY A 156 -3.64 2.34 -15.15
N ASP A 157 -3.60 3.45 -14.40
CA ASP A 157 -4.78 3.88 -13.64
C ASP A 157 -5.93 4.28 -14.59
N ALA A 158 -7.14 4.50 -14.06
CA ALA A 158 -8.32 4.84 -14.87
C ALA A 158 -8.17 6.14 -15.68
N ARG A 159 -7.25 7.03 -15.29
CA ARG A 159 -6.96 8.28 -15.98
C ARG A 159 -5.88 8.10 -17.05
N CYS A 160 -4.94 7.18 -16.85
CA CYS A 160 -3.87 6.86 -17.78
C CYS A 160 -4.31 5.86 -18.86
N ARG A 161 -4.98 4.77 -18.47
CA ARG A 161 -5.56 3.75 -19.36
C ARG A 161 -4.57 2.95 -20.21
N VAL A 162 -3.25 3.10 -20.00
CA VAL A 162 -2.26 2.20 -20.63
C VAL A 162 -2.48 0.80 -20.10
N ASP A 163 -2.63 -0.17 -21.00
CA ASP A 163 -2.65 -1.57 -20.62
C ASP A 163 -1.26 -2.01 -20.17
N ARG A 164 -1.07 -2.17 -18.85
CA ARG A 164 0.17 -2.69 -18.25
C ARG A 164 0.42 -4.14 -18.61
N ALA A 165 -0.59 -4.87 -19.08
CA ALA A 165 -0.45 -6.26 -19.45
C ALA A 165 0.09 -6.45 -20.88
N ASP A 166 0.06 -5.41 -21.70
CA ASP A 166 0.58 -5.42 -23.06
C ASP A 166 2.05 -5.90 -23.09
N PRO A 167 2.42 -6.89 -23.93
CA PRO A 167 3.79 -7.39 -24.03
C PRO A 167 4.85 -6.33 -24.38
N ARG A 168 4.46 -5.18 -24.93
CA ARG A 168 5.34 -4.02 -25.14
C ARG A 168 5.79 -3.39 -23.81
N PHE A 169 4.95 -3.49 -22.78
CA PHE A 169 5.14 -2.84 -21.49
C PHE A 169 5.30 -3.83 -20.34
N ALA A 170 5.24 -5.13 -20.60
CA ALA A 170 5.47 -6.15 -19.59
C ALA A 170 6.30 -7.31 -20.11
N THR A 171 7.08 -7.89 -19.21
CA THR A 171 7.82 -9.13 -19.46
C THR A 171 7.89 -9.96 -18.18
N THR A 172 8.22 -11.23 -18.31
CA THR A 172 8.58 -12.08 -17.18
C THR A 172 10.09 -12.22 -17.09
N GLY A 173 10.60 -12.52 -15.90
CA GLY A 173 12.01 -12.74 -15.70
C GLY A 173 12.29 -13.74 -14.59
N THR A 174 13.54 -14.19 -14.55
CA THR A 174 14.04 -15.12 -13.54
C THR A 174 15.35 -14.60 -12.97
N VAL A 175 15.50 -14.67 -11.64
CA VAL A 175 16.74 -14.33 -10.94
C VAL A 175 17.82 -15.37 -11.25
N LEU A 176 19.00 -14.92 -11.65
CA LEU A 176 20.09 -15.78 -12.12
C LEU A 176 21.13 -16.09 -11.04
N ALA A 177 21.35 -15.18 -10.10
CA ALA A 177 22.40 -15.27 -9.10
C ALA A 177 21.88 -14.85 -7.72
N VAL A 178 22.65 -15.18 -6.67
CA VAL A 178 22.36 -14.71 -5.31
C VAL A 178 22.38 -13.18 -5.33
N PRO A 179 21.31 -12.51 -4.89
CA PRO A 179 21.19 -11.07 -5.01
C PRO A 179 22.06 -10.32 -4.00
N GLU A 180 22.52 -9.15 -4.41
CA GLU A 180 22.99 -8.12 -3.48
C GLU A 180 21.77 -7.34 -2.93
N PRO A 181 21.87 -6.69 -1.77
CA PRO A 181 20.78 -5.87 -1.24
C PRO A 181 20.31 -4.81 -2.25
N GLY A 182 19.08 -4.97 -2.75
CA GLY A 182 18.49 -4.05 -3.73
C GLY A 182 19.03 -4.17 -5.15
N ARG A 183 19.80 -5.21 -5.49
CA ARG A 183 20.28 -5.47 -6.85
C ARG A 183 20.08 -6.92 -7.25
N LEU A 184 19.48 -7.11 -8.42
CA LEU A 184 19.21 -8.43 -8.99
C LEU A 184 19.90 -8.58 -10.35
N ASP A 185 20.59 -9.70 -10.53
CA ASP A 185 21.02 -10.17 -11.84
C ASP A 185 19.98 -11.15 -12.38
N VAL A 186 19.38 -10.82 -13.52
CA VAL A 186 18.18 -11.51 -14.02
C VAL A 186 18.26 -11.82 -15.51
N SER A 187 17.43 -12.75 -15.96
CA SER A 187 17.08 -12.93 -17.37
C SER A 187 15.65 -12.45 -17.61
N LEU A 188 15.38 -11.89 -18.79
CA LEU A 188 14.05 -11.42 -19.19
C LEU A 188 13.54 -12.20 -20.40
N ALA A 189 12.23 -12.42 -20.47
CA ALA A 189 11.55 -12.98 -21.63
C ALA A 189 11.36 -11.91 -22.71
N GLY A 190 12.46 -11.58 -23.40
CA GLY A 190 12.49 -10.59 -24.46
C GLY A 190 13.74 -9.71 -24.41
N THR A 191 13.84 -8.79 -25.36
CA THR A 191 14.92 -7.79 -25.44
C THR A 191 14.32 -6.41 -25.27
N PHE A 192 14.85 -5.67 -24.32
CA PHE A 192 14.41 -4.32 -24.00
C PHE A 192 15.61 -3.38 -23.97
N ALA A 193 15.41 -2.14 -24.39
CA ALA A 193 16.46 -1.13 -24.30
C ALA A 193 16.82 -0.86 -22.83
N PRO A 194 18.08 -0.53 -22.51
CA PRO A 194 18.46 -0.10 -21.16
C PRO A 194 17.55 1.03 -20.65
N GLY A 195 17.21 0.99 -19.36
CA GLY A 195 16.29 1.93 -18.72
C GLY A 195 14.81 1.73 -19.08
N TRP A 196 14.43 0.72 -19.89
CA TRP A 196 13.02 0.50 -20.25
C TRP A 196 12.12 0.25 -19.03
N PHE A 197 12.67 -0.33 -17.97
CA PHE A 197 11.94 -0.61 -16.74
C PHE A 197 12.25 0.38 -15.60
N ALA A 198 13.08 1.40 -15.81
CA ALA A 198 13.41 2.40 -14.78
C ALA A 198 12.18 3.21 -14.37
N GLY A 199 11.87 3.27 -13.07
CA GLY A 199 10.62 3.82 -12.53
C GLY A 199 9.40 2.91 -12.77
N GLY A 200 9.65 1.63 -13.09
CA GLY A 200 8.65 0.59 -13.26
C GLY A 200 8.44 -0.23 -11.99
N ARG A 201 7.72 -1.36 -12.14
CA ARG A 201 7.39 -2.27 -11.03
C ARG A 201 7.85 -3.69 -11.35
N LEU A 202 8.42 -4.35 -10.35
CA LEU A 202 8.65 -5.78 -10.31
C LEU A 202 7.59 -6.39 -9.39
N ALA A 203 6.83 -7.36 -9.87
CA ALA A 203 5.88 -8.13 -9.08
C ALA A 203 6.30 -9.59 -9.05
N TRP A 204 6.47 -10.17 -7.87
CA TRP A 204 6.88 -11.56 -7.75
C TRP A 204 5.72 -12.51 -8.09
N THR A 205 6.06 -13.63 -8.72
CA THR A 205 5.07 -14.63 -9.21
C THR A 205 5.24 -16.02 -8.60
N GLY A 206 6.33 -16.26 -7.88
CA GLY A 206 6.55 -17.50 -7.14
C GLY A 206 5.90 -17.50 -5.77
N GLU A 207 5.58 -18.68 -5.23
CA GLU A 207 4.86 -18.86 -3.96
C GLU A 207 5.60 -18.25 -2.76
N GLY A 208 6.93 -18.33 -2.75
CA GLY A 208 7.76 -17.79 -1.66
C GLY A 208 7.71 -16.26 -1.52
N GLN A 209 7.32 -15.54 -2.57
CA GLN A 209 7.34 -14.07 -2.65
C GLN A 209 5.98 -13.50 -3.10
N ALA A 210 4.93 -14.33 -3.13
CA ALA A 210 3.64 -13.96 -3.72
C ALA A 210 3.04 -12.71 -3.06
N GLY A 211 2.54 -11.79 -3.88
CA GLY A 211 1.91 -10.54 -3.42
C GLY A 211 2.89 -9.41 -3.12
N GLN A 212 4.20 -9.62 -3.22
CA GLN A 212 5.20 -8.56 -3.03
C GLN A 212 5.53 -7.85 -4.35
N GLU A 213 5.65 -6.53 -4.26
CA GLU A 213 6.13 -5.67 -5.35
C GLU A 213 7.39 -4.90 -4.94
N ALA A 214 8.20 -4.53 -5.91
CA ALA A 214 9.33 -3.62 -5.73
C ALA A 214 9.36 -2.57 -6.84
N GLU A 215 9.79 -1.36 -6.51
CA GLU A 215 10.02 -0.30 -7.49
C GLU A 215 11.42 -0.39 -8.08
N ILE A 216 11.49 -0.32 -9.39
CA ILE A 216 12.74 -0.43 -10.15
C ILE A 216 13.37 0.95 -10.23
N ARG A 217 14.55 1.10 -9.64
CA ARG A 217 15.35 2.33 -9.75
C ARG A 217 15.96 2.45 -11.15
N ASP A 218 16.62 1.38 -11.60
CA ASP A 218 17.26 1.36 -12.92
C ASP A 218 17.37 -0.06 -13.48
N GLN A 219 17.59 -0.14 -14.79
CA GLN A 219 17.79 -1.38 -15.53
C GLN A 219 18.92 -1.23 -16.54
N ALA A 220 19.97 -2.05 -16.40
CA ALA A 220 21.13 -2.03 -17.28
C ALA A 220 21.28 -3.36 -18.06
N GLY A 221 21.79 -3.25 -19.29
CA GLY A 221 21.87 -4.36 -20.24
C GLY A 221 20.66 -4.45 -21.16
N ALA A 222 20.72 -5.31 -22.19
CA ALA A 222 19.62 -5.50 -23.14
C ALA A 222 19.39 -6.98 -23.49
N THR A 223 20.44 -7.80 -23.45
CA THR A 223 20.40 -9.25 -23.71
C THR A 223 21.26 -9.99 -22.68
N GLY A 224 20.97 -11.28 -22.47
CA GLY A 224 21.68 -12.11 -21.50
C GLY A 224 21.35 -11.72 -20.06
N THR A 225 22.39 -11.50 -19.25
CA THR A 225 22.25 -11.04 -17.87
C THR A 225 21.92 -9.56 -17.82
N ILE A 226 20.76 -9.24 -17.27
CA ILE A 226 20.26 -7.88 -17.04
C ILE A 226 20.44 -7.55 -15.56
N ARG A 227 20.96 -6.36 -15.27
CA ARG A 227 21.00 -5.83 -13.90
C ARG A 227 19.76 -5.01 -13.63
N LEU A 228 19.06 -5.30 -12.55
CA LEU A 228 17.99 -4.48 -11.99
C LEU A 228 18.47 -3.89 -10.66
N ASP A 229 18.43 -2.57 -10.53
CA ASP A 229 18.60 -1.89 -9.26
C ASP A 229 17.21 -1.52 -8.73
N LEU A 230 16.90 -1.88 -7.49
CA LEU A 230 15.63 -1.62 -6.83
C LEU A 230 15.77 -0.45 -5.86
N TRP A 231 14.68 0.26 -5.60
CA TRP A 231 14.68 1.35 -4.61
C TRP A 231 14.88 0.84 -3.18
N GLN A 232 14.30 -0.33 -2.89
CA GLN A 232 14.36 -1.00 -1.60
C GLN A 232 14.73 -2.47 -1.83
N ALA A 233 15.43 -3.07 -0.87
CA ALA A 233 15.68 -4.50 -0.89
C ALA A 233 14.35 -5.26 -0.68
N PRO A 234 14.14 -6.40 -1.35
CA PRO A 234 12.99 -7.25 -1.08
C PRO A 234 12.94 -7.64 0.40
N PRO A 235 11.77 -7.59 1.06
CA PRO A 235 11.63 -7.84 2.49
C PRO A 235 11.85 -9.31 2.86
N ARG A 236 11.63 -10.21 1.90
CA ARG A 236 11.92 -11.65 2.01
C ARG A 236 13.16 -12.00 1.17
N PRO A 237 13.97 -13.00 1.61
CA PRO A 237 15.12 -13.47 0.84
C PRO A 237 14.73 -13.89 -0.57
N VAL A 238 15.54 -13.48 -1.54
CA VAL A 238 15.40 -13.84 -2.95
C VAL A 238 16.50 -14.83 -3.32
N ALA A 239 16.13 -15.87 -4.06
CA ALA A 239 17.03 -16.93 -4.49
C ALA A 239 17.11 -17.03 -6.03
N PRO A 240 18.21 -17.59 -6.57
CA PRO A 240 18.25 -17.97 -7.98
C PRO A 240 17.08 -18.88 -8.35
N GLY A 241 16.46 -18.62 -9.50
CA GLY A 241 15.26 -19.33 -9.96
C GLY A 241 13.94 -18.66 -9.61
N ASP A 242 13.92 -17.66 -8.72
CA ASP A 242 12.72 -16.90 -8.42
C ASP A 242 12.21 -16.15 -9.64
N ARG A 243 10.89 -16.19 -9.83
CA ARG A 243 10.20 -15.65 -11.01
C ARG A 243 9.42 -14.40 -10.67
N PHE A 244 9.43 -13.45 -11.59
CA PHE A 244 8.73 -12.18 -11.47
C PHE A 244 8.17 -11.70 -12.81
N ARG A 245 7.30 -10.70 -12.74
CA ARG A 245 6.82 -9.89 -13.86
C ARG A 245 7.31 -8.46 -13.70
N LEU A 246 7.83 -7.88 -14.78
CA LEU A 246 8.14 -6.45 -14.85
C LEU A 246 7.02 -5.71 -15.57
N THR A 247 6.71 -4.51 -15.10
CA THR A 247 5.97 -3.48 -15.84
C THR A 247 6.91 -2.33 -16.18
N ALA A 248 6.84 -1.85 -17.42
CA ALA A 248 7.63 -0.73 -17.93
C ALA A 248 7.48 0.52 -17.07
N GLY A 249 8.58 1.26 -16.95
CA GLY A 249 8.61 2.48 -16.15
C GLY A 249 8.02 3.70 -16.85
N CYS A 250 7.51 4.63 -16.06
CA CYS A 250 6.94 5.90 -16.52
C CYS A 250 7.52 7.05 -15.68
N ASP A 251 8.39 7.85 -16.31
CA ASP A 251 9.02 9.04 -15.71
C ASP A 251 8.07 10.25 -15.58
N LYS A 252 6.78 10.04 -15.91
CA LYS A 252 5.70 11.03 -15.87
C LYS A 252 5.92 12.21 -16.84
N ARG A 253 6.85 12.13 -17.80
CA ARG A 253 7.09 13.20 -18.79
C ARG A 253 6.22 13.02 -20.04
N LEU A 254 5.88 14.14 -20.69
CA LEU A 254 5.09 14.12 -21.94
C LEU A 254 5.82 13.36 -23.07
N ALA A 255 7.14 13.56 -23.20
CA ALA A 255 7.95 12.89 -24.23
C ALA A 255 7.85 11.36 -24.13
N THR A 256 8.08 10.81 -22.94
CA THR A 256 7.92 9.37 -22.66
C THR A 256 6.48 8.91 -22.88
N CYS A 257 5.48 9.68 -22.45
CA CYS A 257 4.07 9.37 -22.68
C CYS A 257 3.73 9.24 -24.18
N ARG A 258 4.34 10.10 -25.01
CA ARG A 258 4.20 10.08 -26.47
C ARG A 258 4.98 8.94 -27.13
N GLU A 259 6.26 8.85 -26.83
CA GLU A 259 7.20 8.00 -27.56
C GLU A 259 7.10 6.53 -27.14
N LYS A 260 6.99 6.28 -25.84
CA LYS A 260 6.92 4.92 -25.29
C LYS A 260 5.51 4.37 -25.30
N PHE A 261 4.54 5.17 -24.87
CA PHE A 261 3.17 4.70 -24.62
C PHE A 261 2.14 5.15 -25.66
N ALA A 262 2.47 6.08 -26.55
CA ALA A 262 1.53 6.69 -27.51
C ALA A 262 0.23 7.18 -26.87
N ASN A 263 0.31 7.74 -25.65
CA ASN A 263 -0.85 7.97 -24.78
C ASN A 263 -1.05 9.44 -24.35
N VAL A 264 -0.65 10.38 -25.21
CA VAL A 264 -0.81 11.82 -24.97
C VAL A 264 -2.25 12.25 -24.64
N PRO A 265 -3.31 11.72 -25.28
CA PRO A 265 -4.69 12.12 -24.96
C PRO A 265 -5.11 11.88 -23.50
N ASN A 266 -4.45 10.96 -22.80
CA ASN A 266 -4.72 10.64 -21.39
C ASN A 266 -3.65 11.22 -20.44
N PHE A 267 -2.77 12.10 -20.92
CA PHE A 267 -1.74 12.75 -20.09
C PHE A 267 -2.39 13.70 -19.07
N GLN A 268 -2.12 13.48 -17.78
CA GLN A 268 -2.74 14.21 -16.67
C GLN A 268 -1.85 15.33 -16.10
N GLY A 269 -0.86 15.80 -16.86
CA GLY A 269 0.03 16.92 -16.49
C GLY A 269 -0.20 18.16 -17.35
N PHE A 270 0.50 19.24 -17.01
CA PHE A 270 0.40 20.55 -17.65
C PHE A 270 1.78 20.99 -18.16
N PRO A 271 2.28 20.38 -19.25
CA PRO A 271 3.69 20.48 -19.65
C PRO A 271 4.07 21.86 -20.17
N HIS A 272 3.08 22.67 -20.55
CA HIS A 272 3.24 24.03 -21.05
C HIS A 272 2.82 25.09 -20.04
N LEU A 273 2.65 24.74 -18.76
CA LEU A 273 2.34 25.71 -17.72
C LEU A 273 3.56 26.63 -17.53
N PRO A 274 3.44 27.95 -17.80
CA PRO A 274 4.54 28.88 -17.56
C PRO A 274 4.84 28.97 -16.05
N GLY A 275 6.12 29.06 -15.70
CA GLY A 275 6.54 29.23 -14.31
C GLY A 275 6.32 30.65 -13.78
N ASN A 276 6.54 30.84 -12.47
CA ASN A 276 6.39 32.14 -11.81
C ASN A 276 7.24 33.24 -12.44
N ASP A 277 8.41 32.91 -12.99
CA ASP A 277 9.27 33.86 -13.69
C ASP A 277 8.58 34.51 -14.90
N PHE A 278 7.68 33.77 -15.57
CA PHE A 278 6.91 34.32 -16.69
C PHE A 278 5.90 35.36 -16.21
N VAL A 279 5.31 35.16 -15.02
CA VAL A 279 4.34 36.09 -14.40
C VAL A 279 5.02 37.36 -13.90
N LEU A 280 6.24 37.21 -13.34
CA LEU A 280 7.03 38.34 -12.83
C LEU A 280 7.80 39.07 -13.93
N ARG A 281 7.75 38.58 -15.18
CA ARG A 281 8.48 39.18 -16.29
C ARG A 281 7.94 40.60 -16.51
N PRO A 282 8.80 41.64 -16.47
CA PRO A 282 8.36 42.99 -16.80
C PRO A 282 7.81 43.02 -18.23
N VAL A 283 6.80 43.86 -18.47
CA VAL A 283 6.20 44.03 -19.80
C VAL A 283 7.34 44.19 -20.81
N PRO A 284 7.52 43.23 -21.72
CA PRO A 284 8.55 43.36 -22.72
C PRO A 284 8.28 44.65 -23.51
N GLY A 285 9.27 45.53 -23.62
CA GLY A 285 9.25 46.55 -24.68
C GLY A 285 9.26 45.88 -26.05
N SER A 286 9.51 46.63 -27.13
CA SER A 286 9.70 46.10 -28.49
C SER A 286 11.02 45.30 -28.65
N GLY A 287 11.29 44.37 -27.75
CA GLY A 287 12.43 43.47 -27.76
C GLY A 287 12.16 42.20 -28.59
N PRO A 288 13.22 41.48 -28.99
CA PRO A 288 13.09 40.23 -29.74
C PRO A 288 12.33 39.15 -28.93
N GLY A 289 11.57 38.31 -29.62
CA GLY A 289 10.83 37.18 -29.03
C GLY A 289 9.33 37.41 -28.77
N LEU A 290 8.72 38.43 -29.37
CA LEU A 290 7.28 38.71 -29.36
C LEU A 290 6.60 38.31 -30.68
N ASP A 291 6.88 37.11 -31.16
CA ASP A 291 6.39 36.58 -32.46
C ASP A 291 5.11 35.74 -32.34
N GLY A 292 4.61 35.53 -31.12
CA GLY A 292 3.46 34.66 -30.84
C GLY A 292 3.77 33.17 -30.94
N GLY A 293 5.04 32.77 -31.06
CA GLY A 293 5.47 31.38 -31.10
C GLY A 293 5.40 30.67 -29.75
N SER A 294 5.59 29.34 -29.76
CA SER A 294 5.67 28.54 -28.53
C SER A 294 6.84 29.00 -27.66
N LEU A 295 6.57 29.18 -26.36
CA LEU A 295 7.59 29.38 -25.32
C LEU A 295 8.38 28.11 -25.02
N PHE A 296 7.84 26.95 -25.40
CA PHE A 296 8.39 25.63 -25.16
C PHE A 296 8.80 25.05 -26.52
N ARG A 297 10.10 25.16 -26.83
CA ARG A 297 10.72 24.53 -28.01
C ARG A 297 11.48 23.29 -27.60
#